data_AF-A0A238D591-F1
#
_entry.id   AF-A0A238D591-F1
#
_cell.length_a   1.000
_cell.length_b   1.000
_cell.length_c   1.000
_cell.angle_alpha   90.00
_cell.angle_beta   90.00
_cell.angle_gamma   90.00
#
_symmetry.space_group_name_H-M   'P 1'
#
loop_
_entity.id
_entity.type
_entity.pdbx_description
1 polymer ?
#
loop_
_entity_poly.entity_id
_entity_poly.type
_entity_poly.pdbx_seq_one_letter_code
_entity_poly.pdbx_strand_id
1 'polypeptide(L)' 'MNYPLRRTCREVAALILAREDRALTPAERLAVRIHFLVCKACPNFAQEVRTMRQALDGWRNYRDAQE' A
#
# COMPACT_ATOMS: atom_id res chain seq x y z
N MET A 1 -8.36 -18.68 9.13
CA MET A 1 -8.47 -19.22 7.76
C MET A 1 -7.12 -19.07 7.06
N ASN A 2 -6.31 -20.14 7.10
CA ASN A 2 -4.96 -20.18 6.54
C ASN A 2 -5.06 -20.75 5.12
N TYR A 3 -4.94 -19.92 4.09
CA TYR A 3 -4.91 -20.38 2.70
C TYR A 3 -3.53 -20.16 2.06
N PRO A 4 -2.98 -21.14 1.34
CA PRO A 4 -1.56 -21.29 1.09
C PRO A 4 -1.18 -20.81 -0.31
N LEU A 5 -0.98 -19.51 -0.49
CA LEU A 5 -0.30 -18.93 -1.66
C LEU A 5 0.59 -17.74 -1.24
N ARG A 6 1.57 -18.05 -0.37
CA ARG A 6 2.85 -17.36 -0.12
C ARG A 6 2.93 -15.84 0.13
N ARG A 7 1.83 -15.10 0.19
CA ARG A 7 1.74 -13.82 0.91
C ARG A 7 0.37 -13.72 1.58
N THR A 8 0.33 -13.78 2.90
CA THR A 8 -0.88 -13.52 3.70
C THR A 8 -1.30 -12.06 3.54
N CYS A 9 -2.57 -11.73 3.82
CA CYS A 9 -3.05 -10.35 3.81
C CYS A 9 -2.16 -9.41 4.64
N ARG A 10 -1.57 -9.93 5.73
CA ARG A 10 -0.60 -9.22 6.58
C ARG A 10 0.69 -8.87 5.83
N GLU A 11 1.24 -9.80 5.06
CA GLU A 11 2.46 -9.55 4.30
C GLU A 11 2.20 -8.59 3.13
N VAL A 12 1.01 -8.65 2.51
CA VAL A 12 0.60 -7.68 1.50
C VAL A 12 0.41 -6.30 2.12
N ALA A 13 -0.20 -6.21 3.30
CA ALA A 13 -0.30 -4.97 4.06
C ALA A 13 1.09 -4.40 4.41
N ALA A 14 2.03 -5.25 4.81
CA ALA A 14 3.41 -4.85 5.06
C ALA A 14 4.10 -4.33 3.78
N LEU A 15 3.84 -4.94 2.62
CA LEU A 15 4.35 -4.45 1.33
C LEU A 15 3.70 -3.13 0.90
N ILE A 16 2.40 -2.93 1.18
CA ILE A 16 1.68 -1.67 0.93
C ILE A 16 2.29 -0.56 1.77
N LEU A 17 2.54 -0.79 3.06
CA LEU A 17 3.21 0.17 3.93
C LEU A 17 4.66 0.41 3.51
N ALA A 18 5.39 -0.66 3.18
CA ALA A 18 6.75 -0.56 2.69
C ALA A 18 6.85 0.25 1.39
N ARG A 19 5.79 0.32 0.57
CA ARG A 19 5.74 1.17 -0.62
C ARG A 19 5.80 2.65 -0.31
N GLU A 20 5.24 3.03 0.83
CA GLU A 20 5.23 4.41 1.29
C GLU A 20 6.54 4.80 1.98
N ASP A 21 7.40 3.85 2.32
CA ASP A 21 8.70 4.13 2.92
C ASP A 21 9.85 3.94 1.90
N ARG A 22 9.77 2.89 1.09
CA ARG A 22 10.79 2.50 0.10
C ARG A 22 10.18 2.09 -1.25
N ALA A 23 10.97 2.20 -2.32
CA ALA A 23 10.56 1.66 -3.62
C ALA A 23 10.48 0.13 -3.58
N LEU A 24 9.31 -0.44 -3.92
CA LEU A 24 9.15 -1.90 -4.07
C LEU A 24 9.90 -2.40 -5.29
N THR A 25 10.47 -3.60 -5.16
CA THR A 25 10.98 -4.35 -6.31
C THR A 25 9.82 -4.72 -7.27
N PRO A 26 10.09 -4.84 -8.58
CA PRO A 26 9.06 -5.20 -9.56
C PRO A 26 8.41 -6.56 -9.26
N ALA A 27 9.15 -7.50 -8.66
CA ALA A 27 8.63 -8.79 -8.22
C ALA A 27 7.61 -8.67 -7.08
N GLU A 28 7.89 -7.85 -6.05
CA GLU A 28 6.93 -7.60 -4.95
C GLU A 28 5.66 -6.91 -5.47
N ARG A 29 5.81 -5.98 -6.43
CA ARG A 29 4.66 -5.28 -7.05
C ARG A 29 3.76 -6.25 -7.80
N LEU A 30 4.32 -7.19 -8.54
CA LEU A 30 3.55 -8.22 -9.26
C LEU A 30 2.82 -9.15 -8.28
N ALA A 31 3.49 -9.57 -7.21
CA ALA A 31 2.89 -10.43 -6.19
C ALA A 31 1.67 -9.77 -5.51
N VAL A 32 1.76 -8.49 -5.14
CA VAL A 32 0.63 -7.74 -4.58
C VAL A 32 -0.53 -7.64 -5.56
N ARG A 33 -0.24 -7.40 -6.85
CA ARG A 33 -1.27 -7.26 -7.88
C ARG A 33 -2.03 -8.57 -8.12
N ILE A 34 -1.33 -9.70 -8.11
CA ILE A 34 -1.96 -11.03 -8.16
C ILE A 34 -2.80 -11.26 -6.91
N HIS A 35 -2.32 -10.86 -5.73
CA HIS A 35 -3.08 -11.01 -4.49
C HIS A 35 -4.39 -10.19 -4.50
N PHE A 36 -4.41 -9.01 -5.12
CA PHE A 36 -5.63 -8.20 -5.24
C PHE A 36 -6.71 -8.86 -6.10
N LEU A 37 -6.35 -9.77 -7.00
CA LEU A 37 -7.33 -10.53 -7.79
C LEU A 37 -8.03 -11.61 -6.98
N VAL A 38 -7.35 -12.15 -5.95
CA VAL A 38 -7.90 -13.22 -5.09
C VAL A 38 -8.49 -12.69 -3.78
N CYS A 39 -8.04 -11.52 -3.30
CA CYS A 39 -8.46 -10.92 -2.05
C CYS A 39 -9.07 -9.54 -2.28
N LYS A 40 -10.36 -9.39 -1.91
CA LYS A 40 -11.10 -8.12 -2.00
C LYS A 40 -10.84 -7.17 -0.82
N ALA A 41 -10.29 -7.66 0.30
CA ALA A 41 -10.02 -6.82 1.47
C ALA A 41 -8.73 -5.99 1.31
N CYS A 42 -7.66 -6.58 0.79
CA CYS A 42 -6.38 -5.90 0.58
C CYS A 42 -6.42 -4.62 -0.29
N PRO A 43 -7.21 -4.53 -1.39
CA PRO A 43 -7.32 -3.29 -2.14
C PRO A 43 -7.98 -2.14 -1.35
N ASN A 44 -8.91 -2.44 -0.44
CA ASN A 44 -9.50 -1.42 0.45
C ASN A 44 -8.43 -0.84 1.39
N PHE A 45 -7.64 -1.70 2.03
CA PHE A 45 -6.53 -1.26 2.88
C PHE A 45 -5.50 -0.41 2.11
N ALA A 46 -5.19 -0.80 0.87
CA ALA A 46 -4.31 -0.01 0.02
C ALA A 46 -4.88 1.39 -0.30
N GLN A 47 -6.20 1.50 -0.43
CA GLN A 47 -6.86 2.78 -0.62
C GLN A 47 -6.79 3.63 0.65
N GLU A 48 -7.05 3.06 1.83
CA GLU A 48 -6.96 3.75 3.12
C GLU A 48 -5.57 4.35 3.35
N VAL A 49 -4.52 3.57 3.13
CA VAL A 49 -3.12 4.03 3.25
C VAL A 49 -2.83 5.17 2.26
N ARG A 50 -3.31 5.07 1.00
CA ARG A 50 -3.15 6.15 0.01
C ARG A 50 -3.84 7.44 0.43
N THR A 51 -5.05 7.35 0.95
CA THR A 51 -5.79 8.53 1.44
C THR A 51 -5.01 9.22 2.57
N MET A 52 -4.48 8.44 3.52
CA MET A 52 -3.66 8.99 4.61
C MET A 52 -2.42 9.72 4.06
N ARG A 53 -1.74 9.14 3.07
CA ARG A 53 -0.55 9.73 2.46
C ARG A 53 -0.85 10.97 1.63
N GLN A 54 -1.96 10.99 0.91
CA GLN A 54 -2.43 12.18 0.17
C GLN A 54 -2.77 13.34 1.10
N ALA A 55 -3.39 13.08 2.26
CA ALA A 55 -3.69 14.12 3.23
C ALA A 55 -2.40 14.75 3.82
N LEU A 56 -1.39 13.92 4.11
CA LEU A 56 -0.08 14.36 4.59
C LEU A 56 0.71 15.12 3.52
N ASP A 57 0.64 14.68 2.26
CA ASP A 57 1.28 15.35 1.13
C ASP A 57 0.65 16.73 0.86
N GLY A 58 -0.69 16.80 0.90
CA GLY A 58 -1.41 18.07 0.84
C GLY A 58 -0.96 19.04 1.93
N TRP A 59 -0.74 18.55 3.15
CA TRP A 59 -0.28 19.38 4.27
C TRP A 59 1.14 19.93 4.09
N ARG A 60 2.06 19.17 3.46
CA ARG A 60 3.39 19.69 3.08
C ARG A 60 3.27 20.82 2.06
N ASN A 61 2.45 20.63 1.03
CA ASN A 61 2.24 21.65 0.01
C ASN A 61 1.61 22.94 0.57
N TYR A 62 0.78 22.85 1.63
CA TYR A 62 0.28 24.04 2.32
C TYR A 62 1.36 24.79 3.12
N ARG A 63 2.36 24.10 3.67
CA ARG A 63 3.47 24.75 4.38
C ARG A 63 4.41 25.50 3.44
N ASP A 64 4.78 24.89 2.31
CA ASP A 64 5.67 25.52 1.33
C ASP A 64 5.00 26.67 0.56
N ALA A 65 3.66 26.68 0.45
CA ALA A 65 2.91 27.77 -0.20
C ALA A 65 2.74 29.03 0.67
N GLN A 66 3.21 29.03 1.93
CA GLN A 66 3.15 30.19 2.84
C GLN A 66 4.48 30.94 3.02
N GLU A 67 5.53 30.60 2.25
CA GLU A 67 6.80 31.37 2.19
C GLU A 67 6.85 32.33 0.99
#